data_AF-G0ZDP4-F1
#
_entry.id   AF-G0ZDP4-F1
#
_cell.length_a   1.000
_cell.length_b   1.000
_cell.length_c   1.000
_cell.angle_alpha   90.00
_cell.angle_beta   90.00
_cell.angle_gamma   90.00
#
_symmetry.space_group_name_H-M   'P 1'
#
loop_
_entity.id
_entity.type
_entity.pdbx_description
1 polymer ?
#
loop_
_entity_poly.entity_id
_entity_poly.type
_entity_poly.pdbx_seq_one_letter_code
_entity_poly.pdbx_strand_id
1 'polypeptide(L)'
;MPHGAILKELIAGVEEEGLHARVVRILRTSDVSFMAWDAANLSGSGIGIGIQSKGTTVIHQRDLLPLSNLELFSQAPLLTLETYRQIGKNAARYARKESPSPVPVVNDQMVRPKFMAKAALFHIKETKHVVQDAEPVTLHVDLVRE
;
A
#
# COMPACT_ATOMS: atom_id res chain seq x y z
N MET A 1 -6.98 5.67 11.62
CA MET A 1 -5.85 4.84 12.06
C MET A 1 -4.57 5.62 11.79
N PRO A 2 -3.62 5.69 12.75
CA PRO A 2 -2.35 6.41 12.55
C PRO A 2 -1.51 5.79 11.43
N HIS A 3 -0.93 6.61 10.55
CA HIS A 3 -0.09 6.13 9.45
C HIS A 3 1.16 5.40 9.94
N GLY A 4 1.77 5.86 11.04
CA GLY A 4 2.94 5.19 11.62
C GLY A 4 2.66 3.74 12.06
N ALA A 5 1.49 3.50 12.64
CA ALA A 5 1.07 2.14 13.04
C ALA A 5 0.85 1.24 11.81
N ILE A 6 0.23 1.77 10.76
CA ILE A 6 0.02 1.04 9.50
C ILE A 6 1.37 0.68 8.85
N LEU A 7 2.26 1.67 8.74
CA LEU A 7 3.57 1.48 8.13
C LEU A 7 4.41 0.46 8.90
N LYS A 8 4.33 0.50 10.24
CA LYS A 8 4.98 -0.48 11.11
C LYS A 8 4.50 -1.91 10.83
N GLU A 9 3.20 -2.14 10.67
CA GLU A 9 2.67 -3.47 10.39
C GLU A 9 3.04 -3.97 9.00
N LEU A 10 3.01 -3.11 7.98
CA LEU A 10 3.46 -3.47 6.62
C LEU A 10 4.93 -3.89 6.62
N ILE A 11 5.80 -3.12 7.28
CA ILE A 11 7.23 -3.42 7.41
C ILE A 11 7.42 -4.74 8.16
N ALA A 12 6.77 -4.89 9.31
CA ALA A 12 6.93 -6.08 10.13
C ALA A 12 6.46 -7.35 9.40
N GLY A 13 5.38 -7.29 8.62
CA GLY A 13 4.95 -8.41 7.79
C GLY A 13 5.98 -8.81 6.72
N VAL A 14 6.70 -7.84 6.15
CA VAL A 14 7.78 -8.13 5.18
C VAL A 14 8.99 -8.76 5.88
N GLU A 15 9.38 -8.22 7.03
CA GLU A 15 10.53 -8.71 7.81
C GLU A 15 10.31 -10.10 8.39
N GLU A 16 9.08 -10.43 8.79
CA GLU A 16 8.70 -11.77 9.27
C GLU A 16 8.93 -12.88 8.22
N GLU A 17 8.89 -12.54 6.92
CA GLU A 17 9.15 -13.46 5.81
C GLU A 17 10.61 -13.42 5.33
N GLY A 18 11.47 -12.67 6.04
CA GLY A 18 12.92 -12.60 5.80
C GLY A 18 13.35 -11.64 4.70
N LEU A 19 12.53 -10.64 4.36
CA LEU A 19 12.85 -9.62 3.36
C LEU A 19 13.07 -8.24 4.00
N HIS A 20 13.71 -7.34 3.25
CA HIS A 20 13.92 -5.96 3.66
C HIS A 20 12.82 -5.07 3.06
N ALA A 21 12.12 -4.32 3.91
CA ALA A 21 11.20 -3.29 3.47
C ALA A 21 11.95 -1.98 3.16
N ARG A 22 11.67 -1.38 1.99
CA ARG A 22 12.14 -0.04 1.64
C ARG A 22 10.94 0.88 1.44
N VAL A 23 10.91 1.99 2.18
CA VAL A 23 9.81 2.96 2.12
C VAL A 23 10.18 4.11 1.19
N VAL A 24 9.27 4.44 0.28
CA VAL A 24 9.37 5.60 -0.62
C VAL A 24 8.05 6.36 -0.62
N ARG A 25 8.12 7.65 -0.90
CA ARG A 25 6.97 8.52 -1.14
C ARG A 25 6.81 8.74 -2.64
N ILE A 26 5.69 8.30 -3.19
CA ILE A 26 5.31 8.61 -4.58
C ILE A 26 4.72 10.02 -4.62
N LEU A 27 5.23 10.86 -5.51
CA LEU A 27 4.83 12.26 -5.65
C LEU A 27 4.16 12.56 -6.99
N ARG A 28 4.50 11.84 -8.06
CA ARG A 28 3.95 12.08 -9.42
C ARG A 28 2.46 11.81 -9.57
N THR A 29 1.85 11.09 -8.64
CA THR A 29 0.44 10.67 -8.69
C THR A 29 -0.10 10.44 -7.28
N SER A 30 -1.42 10.50 -7.14
CA SER A 30 -2.15 10.10 -5.94
C SER A 30 -2.99 8.85 -6.15
N ASP A 31 -2.96 8.22 -7.34
CA ASP A 31 -3.69 6.98 -7.62
C ASP A 31 -2.94 5.76 -7.04
N VAL A 32 -3.62 4.95 -6.22
CA VAL A 32 -3.00 3.83 -5.50
C VAL A 32 -2.40 2.77 -6.42
N SER A 33 -3.02 2.52 -7.58
CA SER A 33 -2.56 1.49 -8.51
C SER A 33 -1.26 1.94 -9.16
N PHE A 34 -1.19 3.21 -9.59
CA PHE A 34 0.05 3.79 -10.09
C PHE A 34 1.13 3.94 -9.00
N MET A 35 0.75 4.24 -7.76
CA MET A 35 1.69 4.26 -6.63
C MET A 35 2.32 2.87 -6.40
N ALA A 36 1.50 1.81 -6.42
CA ALA A 36 1.98 0.44 -6.25
C ALA A 36 2.81 -0.03 -7.45
N TRP A 37 2.43 0.37 -8.66
CA TRP A 37 3.17 0.09 -9.89
C TRP A 37 4.55 0.77 -9.89
N ASP A 38 4.64 2.03 -9.45
CA ASP A 38 5.93 2.71 -9.26
C ASP A 38 6.79 1.97 -8.22
N ALA A 39 6.20 1.62 -7.08
CA ALA A 39 6.90 0.86 -6.05
C ALA A 39 7.43 -0.49 -6.58
N ALA A 40 6.63 -1.19 -7.39
CA ALA A 40 7.02 -2.47 -7.99
C ALA A 40 8.16 -2.31 -9.01
N ASN A 41 8.16 -1.24 -9.81
CA ASN A 41 9.23 -0.94 -10.77
C ASN A 41 10.53 -0.48 -10.12
N LEU A 42 10.45 0.13 -8.93
CA LEU A 42 11.62 0.48 -8.12
C LEU A 42 12.18 -0.73 -7.35
N SER A 43 11.37 -1.76 -7.11
CA SER A 43 11.73 -2.89 -6.26
C SER A 43 12.62 -3.89 -6.99
N GLY A 44 13.71 -4.32 -6.35
CA GLY A 44 14.60 -5.35 -6.90
C GLY A 44 13.95 -6.72 -7.05
N SER A 45 12.90 -7.01 -6.26
CA SER A 45 12.10 -8.23 -6.40
C SER A 45 11.00 -8.12 -7.47
N GLY A 46 10.75 -6.91 -7.98
CA GLY A 46 9.62 -6.63 -8.88
C GLY A 46 8.25 -6.56 -8.19
N ILE A 47 8.19 -6.72 -6.86
CA ILE A 47 6.95 -6.59 -6.06
C ILE A 47 6.95 -5.25 -5.32
N GLY A 48 5.82 -4.56 -5.34
CA GLY A 48 5.61 -3.30 -4.63
C GLY A 48 4.27 -3.24 -3.92
N ILE A 49 4.22 -2.49 -2.82
CA ILE A 49 2.97 -2.15 -2.11
C ILE A 49 2.73 -0.66 -2.31
N GLY A 50 1.55 -0.29 -2.79
CA GLY A 50 1.08 1.09 -2.81
C GLY A 50 -0.01 1.30 -1.77
N ILE A 51 0.07 2.41 -1.03
CA ILE A 51 -0.91 2.78 -0.01
C ILE A 51 -1.18 4.28 -0.06
N GLN A 52 -2.46 4.65 -0.06
CA GLN A 52 -2.90 6.04 0.07
C GLN A 52 -3.07 6.43 1.53
N SER A 53 -3.03 7.73 1.82
CA SER A 53 -3.29 8.30 3.16
C SER A 53 -4.65 7.89 3.74
N LYS A 54 -5.65 7.65 2.87
CA LYS A 54 -6.97 7.17 3.28
C LYS A 54 -7.03 5.67 3.61
N GLY A 55 -5.95 4.93 3.38
CA GLY A 55 -5.77 3.51 3.72
C GLY A 55 -5.95 2.52 2.56
N THR A 56 -6.43 2.95 1.40
CA THR A 56 -6.56 2.03 0.25
C THR A 56 -5.17 1.51 -0.14
N THR A 57 -5.06 0.19 -0.31
CA THR A 57 -3.77 -0.49 -0.46
C THR A 57 -3.81 -1.50 -1.60
N VAL A 58 -2.68 -1.69 -2.28
CA VAL A 58 -2.50 -2.61 -3.42
C VAL A 58 -1.16 -3.31 -3.30
N ILE A 59 -1.12 -4.62 -3.56
CA ILE A 59 0.10 -5.37 -3.87
C ILE A 59 0.21 -5.50 -5.39
N HIS A 60 1.31 -5.03 -5.97
CA HIS A 60 1.53 -4.96 -7.41
C HIS A 60 2.84 -5.65 -7.82
N GLN A 61 2.93 -6.04 -9.08
CA GLN A 61 4.13 -6.56 -9.74
C GLN A 61 4.48 -5.73 -10.99
N ARG A 62 5.77 -5.52 -11.26
CA ARG A 62 6.27 -4.61 -12.32
C ARG A 62 5.79 -4.91 -13.74
N ASP A 63 5.54 -6.19 -14.06
CA ASP A 63 5.15 -6.63 -15.40
C ASP A 63 3.63 -6.66 -15.62
N LEU A 64 2.84 -6.35 -14.58
CA LEU A 64 1.41 -6.20 -14.71
C LEU A 64 1.05 -4.82 -15.27
N LEU A 65 -0.07 -4.75 -15.99
CA LEU A 65 -0.64 -3.48 -16.41
C LEU A 65 -0.93 -2.58 -15.19
N PRO A 66 -0.80 -1.25 -15.28
CA PRO A 66 -0.90 -0.35 -14.13
C PRO A 66 -2.23 -0.40 -13.35
N LEU A 67 -3.32 -0.85 -13.98
CA LEU A 67 -4.64 -0.99 -13.33
C LEU A 67 -4.98 -2.45 -12.98
N SER A 68 -4.03 -3.36 -13.16
CA SER A 68 -4.08 -4.73 -12.63
C SER A 68 -3.32 -4.77 -11.29
N ASN A 69 -3.34 -5.90 -10.60
CA ASN A 69 -2.65 -6.09 -9.33
C ASN A 69 -2.58 -7.58 -8.96
N LEU A 70 -1.76 -7.92 -7.96
CA LEU A 70 -1.80 -9.23 -7.32
C LEU A 70 -2.92 -9.28 -6.28
N GLU A 71 -3.00 -8.26 -5.41
CA GLU A 71 -4.04 -8.15 -4.38
C GLU A 71 -4.50 -6.69 -4.24
N LEU A 72 -5.81 -6.49 -4.02
CA LEU A 72 -6.45 -5.17 -3.93
C LEU A 72 -7.29 -5.06 -2.66
N PHE A 73 -7.04 -4.00 -1.90
CA PHE A 73 -7.75 -3.66 -0.67
C PHE A 73 -8.53 -2.36 -0.86
N SER A 74 -9.66 -2.48 -1.58
CA SER A 74 -10.44 -1.33 -2.06
C SER A 74 -11.28 -0.65 -0.97
N GLN A 75 -11.64 -1.37 0.10
CA GLN A 75 -12.44 -0.85 1.22
C GLN A 75 -11.58 -0.52 2.43
N ALA A 76 -10.85 0.60 2.34
CA ALA A 76 -9.94 1.08 3.39
C ALA A 76 -10.53 1.12 4.82
N PRO A 77 -11.82 1.49 5.04
CA PRO A 77 -12.40 1.49 6.39
C PRO A 77 -12.49 0.12 7.07
N LEU A 78 -12.36 -0.99 6.32
CA LEU A 78 -12.39 -2.35 6.85
C LEU A 78 -11.00 -2.89 7.19
N LEU A 79 -9.93 -2.19 6.81
CA LEU A 79 -8.56 -2.68 7.01
C LEU A 79 -8.13 -2.49 8.46
N THR A 80 -7.70 -3.58 9.09
CA THR A 80 -7.15 -3.59 10.44
C THR A 80 -5.63 -3.62 10.39
N LEU A 81 -4.98 -3.39 11.55
CA LEU A 81 -3.53 -3.57 11.68
C LEU A 81 -3.09 -4.99 11.32
N GLU A 82 -3.88 -5.99 11.68
CA GLU A 82 -3.66 -7.38 11.30
C GLU A 82 -3.72 -7.56 9.78
N THR A 83 -4.69 -6.94 9.09
CA THR A 83 -4.75 -6.95 7.63
C THR A 83 -3.48 -6.36 7.03
N TYR A 84 -3.02 -5.20 7.53
CA TYR A 84 -1.77 -4.58 7.04
C TYR A 84 -0.54 -5.46 7.26
N ARG A 85 -0.47 -6.19 8.38
CA ARG A 85 0.62 -7.16 8.61
C ARG A 85 0.59 -8.30 7.60
N GLN A 86 -0.59 -8.86 7.33
CA GLN A 86 -0.75 -9.93 6.34
C GLN A 86 -0.45 -9.47 4.92
N ILE A 87 -0.76 -8.22 4.57
CA ILE A 87 -0.36 -7.61 3.30
C ILE A 87 1.17 -7.62 3.15
N GLY A 88 1.90 -7.24 4.22
CA GLY A 88 3.36 -7.31 4.24
C GLY A 88 3.88 -8.73 4.00
N LYS A 89 3.30 -9.72 4.68
CA LYS A 89 3.67 -11.14 4.51
C LYS A 89 3.47 -11.62 3.09
N ASN A 90 2.28 -11.43 2.54
CA ASN A 90 1.97 -11.90 1.19
C ASN A 90 2.86 -11.20 0.15
N ALA A 91 3.10 -9.90 0.28
CA ALA A 91 4.03 -9.19 -0.60
C ALA A 91 5.45 -9.77 -0.55
N ALA A 92 5.96 -10.10 0.63
CA ALA A 92 7.27 -10.74 0.76
C ALA A 92 7.29 -12.16 0.19
N ARG A 93 6.22 -12.95 0.36
CA ARG A 93 6.09 -14.27 -0.26
C ARG A 93 6.03 -14.19 -1.79
N TYR A 94 5.30 -13.23 -2.35
CA TYR A 94 5.34 -12.95 -3.79
C TYR A 94 6.74 -12.54 -4.26
N ALA A 95 7.46 -11.72 -3.47
CA ALA A 95 8.82 -11.31 -3.79
C ALA A 95 9.82 -12.48 -3.82
N ARG A 96 9.49 -13.57 -3.10
CA ARG A 96 10.20 -14.86 -3.13
C ARG A 96 9.70 -15.82 -4.21
N LYS A 97 8.79 -15.36 -5.08
CA LYS A 97 8.15 -16.16 -6.14
C LYS A 97 7.30 -17.31 -5.61
N GLU A 98 6.75 -17.15 -4.41
CA GLU A 98 5.76 -18.08 -3.87
C GLU A 98 4.35 -17.69 -4.33
N SER A 99 3.40 -18.62 -4.14
CA SER A 99 1.98 -18.41 -4.37
C SER A 99 1.22 -18.44 -3.03
N PRO A 100 1.31 -17.40 -2.19
CA PRO A 100 0.54 -17.33 -0.96
C PRO A 100 -0.97 -17.33 -1.25
N SER A 101 -1.75 -17.87 -0.32
CA SER A 101 -3.20 -17.63 -0.33
C SER A 101 -3.44 -16.12 -0.17
N PRO A 102 -4.20 -15.48 -1.07
CA PRO A 102 -4.49 -14.05 -0.96
C PRO A 102 -5.14 -13.72 0.39
N VAL A 103 -4.87 -12.52 0.91
CA VAL A 103 -5.49 -12.05 2.14
C VAL A 103 -7.02 -12.04 1.92
N PRO A 104 -7.81 -12.64 2.83
CA PRO A 104 -9.26 -12.73 2.65
C PRO A 104 -9.89 -11.36 2.39
N VAL A 105 -10.51 -11.22 1.22
CA VAL A 105 -11.16 -9.97 0.83
C VAL A 105 -12.40 -9.75 1.68
N VAL A 106 -12.44 -8.63 2.40
CA VAL A 106 -13.59 -8.19 3.18
C VAL A 106 -14.42 -7.21 2.37
N ASN A 107 -15.74 -7.34 2.45
CA ASN A 107 -16.68 -6.47 1.73
C ASN A 107 -17.89 -6.16 2.61
N ASP A 108 -18.19 -4.88 2.77
CA ASP A 108 -19.40 -4.38 3.43
C ASP A 108 -20.11 -3.39 2.50
N GLN A 109 -21.33 -3.73 2.09
CA GLN A 109 -22.13 -2.90 1.18
C GLN A 109 -22.42 -1.48 1.70
N MET A 110 -22.33 -1.25 3.02
CA MET A 110 -22.55 0.04 3.66
C MET A 110 -21.28 0.90 3.73
N VAL A 111 -20.10 0.37 3.39
CA VAL A 111 -18.86 1.16 3.36
C VAL A 111 -18.97 2.31 2.37
N ARG A 112 -19.50 2.07 1.18
CA ARG A 112 -19.68 3.12 0.18
C ARG A 112 -20.63 4.22 0.66
N PRO A 113 -21.88 3.92 1.07
CA PRO A 113 -22.79 4.92 1.63
C PRO A 113 -22.18 5.75 2.78
N LYS A 114 -21.43 5.12 3.70
CA LYS A 114 -20.87 5.80 4.88
C LYS A 114 -19.62 6.61 4.58
N PHE A 115 -18.74 6.11 3.71
CA PHE A 115 -17.36 6.60 3.62
C PHE A 115 -16.96 7.14 2.25
N MET A 116 -17.74 6.97 1.18
CA MET A 116 -17.35 7.42 -0.16
C MET A 116 -17.11 8.94 -0.22
N ALA A 117 -18.00 9.74 0.37
CA ALA A 117 -17.83 11.20 0.43
C ALA A 117 -16.56 11.60 1.21
N LYS A 118 -16.31 10.94 2.35
CA LYS A 118 -15.10 11.17 3.17
C LYS A 118 -13.82 10.74 2.43
N ALA A 119 -13.86 9.61 1.74
CA ALA A 119 -12.75 9.11 0.93
C ALA A 119 -12.41 10.08 -0.20
N ALA A 120 -13.42 10.70 -0.84
CA ALA A 120 -13.21 11.74 -1.84
C ALA A 120 -12.52 12.97 -1.23
N LEU A 121 -12.95 13.45 -0.06
CA LEU A 121 -12.29 14.58 0.62
C LEU A 121 -10.83 14.28 0.98
N PHE A 122 -10.55 13.07 1.48
CA PHE A 122 -9.19 12.64 1.79
C PHE A 122 -8.32 12.57 0.53
N HIS A 123 -8.86 11.99 -0.54
CA HIS A 123 -8.15 11.90 -1.80
C HIS A 123 -7.92 13.29 -2.42
N ILE A 124 -8.89 14.21 -2.36
CA ILE A 124 -8.70 15.61 -2.78
C ILE A 124 -7.52 16.23 -2.03
N LYS A 125 -7.45 16.05 -0.70
CA LYS A 125 -6.36 16.60 0.12
C LYS A 125 -5.01 15.98 -0.23
N GLU A 126 -4.94 14.67 -0.46
CA GLU A 126 -3.73 13.98 -0.90
C GLU A 126 -3.28 14.50 -2.28
N THR A 127 -4.20 14.56 -3.24
CA THR A 127 -3.96 15.02 -4.63
C THR A 127 -3.42 16.45 -4.69
N LYS A 128 -3.71 17.32 -3.70
CA LYS A 128 -3.09 18.67 -3.62
C LYS A 128 -1.56 18.65 -3.45
N HIS A 129 -0.98 17.54 -3.06
CA HIS A 129 0.47 17.39 -2.87
C HIS A 129 1.13 16.57 -3.99
N VAL A 130 0.40 16.26 -5.06
CA VAL A 130 0.98 15.70 -6.28
C VAL A 130 1.90 16.73 -6.91
N VAL A 131 3.12 16.30 -7.24
CA VAL A 131 4.11 17.10 -7.96
C VAL A 131 4.32 16.41 -9.29
N GLN A 132 3.86 17.04 -10.36
CA GLN A 132 3.90 16.46 -11.70
C GLN A 132 5.31 16.00 -12.07
N ASP A 133 5.42 14.77 -12.59
CA ASP A 133 6.67 14.15 -13.05
C ASP A 133 7.77 14.00 -11.97
N ALA A 134 7.47 14.28 -10.70
CA ALA A 134 8.44 14.17 -9.62
C ALA A 134 8.83 12.71 -9.35
N GLU A 135 10.14 12.48 -9.21
CA GLU A 135 10.67 11.19 -8.83
C GLU A 135 10.24 10.80 -7.39
N PRO A 136 10.10 9.49 -7.11
CA PRO A 136 9.88 8.99 -5.76
C PRO A 136 10.99 9.40 -4.78
N VAL A 137 10.61 9.79 -3.56
CA VAL A 137 11.55 10.19 -2.51
C VAL A 137 11.68 9.08 -1.46
N THR A 138 12.89 8.59 -1.21
CA THR A 138 13.14 7.62 -0.12
C THR A 138 12.79 8.22 1.24
N LEU A 139 12.08 7.46 2.07
CA LEU A 139 11.75 7.85 3.44
C LEU A 139 12.52 6.96 4.43
N HIS A 140 13.20 7.60 5.38
CA HIS A 140 13.71 6.92 6.57
C HIS A 140 12.59 6.80 7.61
N VAL A 141 12.53 5.64 8.28
CA VAL A 141 11.51 5.36 9.30
C VAL A 141 12.16 5.48 10.67
N ASP A 142 11.80 6.55 11.39
CA ASP A 142 12.31 6.80 12.73
C ASP A 142 11.30 6.34 13.79
N LEU A 143 11.79 5.59 14.78
CA LEU A 143 11.02 5.22 15.97
C LEU A 143 11.13 6.33 17.00
N VAL A 144 10.13 7.22 17.03
CA VAL A 144 10.04 8.29 18.04
C VAL A 144 9.57 7.67 19.36
N ARG A 145 10.26 8.00 20.47
CA ARG A 145 9.85 7.58 21.82
C ARG A 145 8.49 8.22 22.16
N GLU A 146 7.62 7.45 22.80
CA GLU A 146 6.33 7.95 23.30
C GLU A 146 6.50 9.00 24.41
#